data_AF-D9WS66-F1
#
_entry.id   AF-D9WS66-F1
#
_cell.length_a   1.000
_cell.length_b   1.000
_cell.length_c   1.000
_cell.angle_alpha   90.00
_cell.angle_beta   90.00
_cell.angle_gamma   90.00
#
_symmetry.space_group_name_H-M   'P 1'
#
loop_
_entity.id
_entity.type
_entity.pdbx_description
1 polymer ?
#
loop_
_entity_poly.entity_id
_entity_poly.type
_entity_poly.pdbx_seq_one_letter_code
_entity_poly.pdbx_strand_id
1 'polypeptide(L)'
;MGVLGFAPEEIRTAQLEAVREIRPSHAIIAGGRPSQAAALERDGITTYLHVPSPGLLRQFLEGGARRFVFEGSECGGHVGPRASFPLWEAQIAVIEDFLDDPAHQADGAGIEVYFAGGVHDERSAAMVAALAAPLTRRGVAAGPLMGTAYLFTEEAVAHGAVRPLFQRQVLAAERTALLETAPGHATRCVPSPFTASYRALKERLRDEGVPDRELWERLERLNVGRLRIASKGLERGPDGRLTETDEQRQLSDGMFMAGQVAVLRSATTTIAALHHAVGQGAADFLAARTGALSAPLGVAAAPATAPAPAPLDVAVVGMACMFPQAPDLASFWANVVGGVDAITEVPRRALGPRRPLHG
;
A
#
# COMPACT_ATOMS: atom_id res chain seq x y z
N MET A 1 6.25 -2.87 6.06
CA MET A 1 6.24 -2.05 7.30
C MET A 1 5.98 -0.58 6.95
N GLY A 2 5.19 0.15 7.75
CA GLY A 2 4.94 1.60 7.56
C GLY A 2 5.75 2.45 8.53
N VAL A 3 6.42 3.51 8.05
CA VAL A 3 7.22 4.43 8.90
C VAL A 3 6.79 5.88 8.68
N LEU A 4 6.68 6.66 9.76
CA LEU A 4 6.43 8.11 9.68
C LEU A 4 7.76 8.85 9.58
N GLY A 5 8.02 9.47 8.42
CA GLY A 5 9.27 10.17 8.14
C GLY A 5 9.52 11.42 9.01
N PHE A 6 8.48 11.97 9.62
CA PHE A 6 8.51 13.18 10.46
C PHE A 6 8.50 12.89 11.98
N ALA A 7 8.61 11.62 12.40
CA ALA A 7 8.73 11.30 13.82
C ALA A 7 10.02 11.90 14.44
N PRO A 8 10.03 12.22 15.75
CA PRO A 8 11.23 12.62 16.49
C PRO A 8 12.39 11.68 16.22
N GLU A 9 13.61 12.20 16.22
CA GLU A 9 14.79 11.46 15.78
C GLU A 9 15.03 10.18 16.57
N GLU A 10 14.83 10.22 17.89
CA GLU A 10 14.99 9.07 18.77
C GLU A 10 13.98 7.97 18.44
N ILE A 11 12.72 8.34 18.24
CA ILE A 11 11.64 7.40 17.88
C ILE A 11 11.91 6.80 16.50
N ARG A 12 12.29 7.66 15.54
CA ARG A 12 12.57 7.24 14.17
C ARG A 12 13.77 6.29 14.12
N THR A 13 14.84 6.58 14.87
CA THR A 13 16.02 5.72 14.97
C THR A 13 15.65 4.37 15.54
N ALA A 14 14.92 4.32 16.65
CA ALA A 14 14.46 3.06 17.25
C ALA A 14 13.55 2.26 16.28
N GLN A 15 12.68 2.93 15.53
CA GLN A 15 11.86 2.28 14.50
C GLN A 15 12.71 1.69 13.37
N LEU A 16 13.71 2.43 12.88
CA LEU A 16 14.60 1.96 11.82
C LEU A 16 15.49 0.81 12.28
N GLU A 17 15.93 0.82 13.54
CA GLU A 17 16.66 -0.31 14.16
C GLU A 17 15.79 -1.57 14.17
N ALA A 18 14.54 -1.47 14.65
CA ALA A 18 13.61 -2.60 14.61
C ALA A 18 13.32 -3.10 13.18
N VAL A 19 13.21 -2.19 12.20
CA VAL A 19 13.06 -2.57 10.79
C VAL A 19 14.29 -3.31 10.27
N ARG A 20 15.51 -2.87 10.63
CA ARG A 20 16.76 -3.51 10.22
C ARG A 20 17.00 -4.85 10.91
N GLU A 21 16.51 -5.02 12.12
CA GLU A 21 16.54 -6.29 12.83
C GLU A 21 15.60 -7.31 12.16
N ILE A 22 14.37 -6.92 11.85
CA ILE A 22 13.35 -7.80 11.26
C ILE A 22 13.63 -8.06 9.76
N ARG A 23 14.22 -7.09 9.05
CA ARG A 23 14.44 -7.09 7.59
C ARG A 23 13.20 -7.50 6.79
N PRO A 24 12.09 -6.74 6.87
CA PRO A 24 10.93 -7.01 6.03
C PRO A 24 11.32 -6.90 4.56
N SER A 25 10.66 -7.67 3.70
CA SER A 25 10.88 -7.56 2.24
C SER A 25 10.49 -6.19 1.70
N HIS A 26 9.52 -5.50 2.34
CA HIS A 26 8.98 -4.22 1.87
C HIS A 26 8.73 -3.21 3.01
N ALA A 27 8.97 -1.94 2.70
CA ALA A 27 8.65 -0.79 3.55
C ALA A 27 7.91 0.32 2.78
N ILE A 28 7.03 1.05 3.47
CA ILE A 28 6.35 2.25 2.96
C ILE A 28 6.66 3.39 3.94
N ILE A 29 7.16 4.52 3.45
CA ILE A 29 7.46 5.69 4.28
C ILE A 29 6.49 6.82 3.95
N ALA A 30 5.69 7.22 4.94
CA ALA A 30 4.81 8.38 4.84
C ALA A 30 5.57 9.64 5.27
N GLY A 31 5.66 10.64 4.38
CA GLY A 31 6.42 11.87 4.63
C GLY A 31 7.94 11.67 4.68
N GLY A 32 8.45 10.64 3.99
CA GLY A 32 9.88 10.35 3.90
C GLY A 32 10.62 11.16 2.83
N ARG A 33 11.93 10.96 2.73
CA ARG A 33 12.83 11.53 1.71
C ARG A 33 13.54 10.42 0.91
N PRO A 34 14.00 10.69 -0.32
CA PRO A 34 14.74 9.71 -1.14
C PRO A 34 15.93 9.07 -0.41
N SER A 35 16.69 9.86 0.37
CA SER A 35 17.83 9.34 1.15
C SER A 35 17.43 8.30 2.21
N GLN A 36 16.23 8.40 2.79
CA GLN A 36 15.72 7.43 3.76
C GLN A 36 15.31 6.13 3.07
N ALA A 37 14.65 6.21 1.91
CA ALA A 37 14.33 5.04 1.12
C ALA A 37 15.61 4.32 0.65
N ALA A 38 16.56 5.06 0.08
CA ALA A 38 17.84 4.51 -0.37
C ALA A 38 18.63 3.83 0.76
N ALA A 39 18.51 4.31 2.00
CA ALA A 39 19.15 3.66 3.15
C ALA A 39 18.57 2.28 3.44
N LEU A 40 17.25 2.11 3.35
CA LEU A 40 16.58 0.81 3.52
C LEU A 40 16.80 -0.11 2.30
N GLU A 41 16.83 0.46 1.09
CA GLU A 41 17.10 -0.31 -0.13
C GLU A 41 18.52 -0.90 -0.15
N ARG A 42 19.52 -0.17 0.38
CA ARG A 42 20.88 -0.71 0.60
C ARG A 42 20.89 -1.88 1.59
N ASP A 43 19.93 -1.94 2.49
CA ASP A 43 19.75 -3.04 3.44
C ASP A 43 18.91 -4.19 2.84
N GLY A 44 18.57 -4.12 1.54
CA GLY A 44 17.81 -5.14 0.81
C GLY A 44 16.29 -5.03 0.97
N ILE A 45 15.78 -3.89 1.46
CA ILE A 45 14.37 -3.67 1.72
C ILE A 45 13.76 -2.81 0.63
N THR A 46 12.86 -3.38 -0.18
CA THR A 46 12.12 -2.65 -1.21
C THR A 46 11.28 -1.54 -0.56
N THR A 47 11.56 -0.28 -0.87
CA THR A 47 10.98 0.84 -0.12
C THR A 47 10.18 1.79 -1.01
N TYR A 48 8.92 2.03 -0.66
CA TYR A 48 8.03 2.97 -1.35
C TYR A 48 7.91 4.28 -0.57
N LEU A 49 7.89 5.40 -1.29
CA LEU A 49 7.64 6.72 -0.73
C LEU A 49 6.22 7.16 -1.03
N HIS A 50 5.48 7.58 0.00
CA HIS A 50 4.22 8.29 -0.20
C HIS A 50 4.48 9.70 -0.72
N VAL A 51 3.90 10.05 -1.87
CA VAL A 51 4.13 11.34 -2.54
C VAL A 51 2.80 12.04 -2.83
N PRO A 52 2.45 13.11 -2.07
CA PRO A 52 1.15 13.76 -2.16
C PRO A 52 1.07 14.88 -3.22
N SER A 53 2.13 15.10 -4.01
CA SER A 53 2.14 16.18 -5.01
C SER A 53 3.08 15.95 -6.21
N PRO A 54 2.74 16.50 -7.39
CA PRO A 54 3.59 16.50 -8.58
C PRO A 54 4.98 17.11 -8.35
N GLY A 55 5.04 18.26 -7.67
CA GLY A 55 6.31 18.94 -7.40
C GLY A 55 7.27 18.10 -6.55
N LEU A 56 6.74 17.38 -5.55
CA LEU A 56 7.54 16.48 -4.73
C LEU A 56 7.96 15.23 -5.51
N LEU A 57 7.10 14.70 -6.38
CA LEU A 57 7.44 13.55 -7.22
C LEU A 57 8.63 13.84 -8.12
N ARG A 58 8.64 15.00 -8.79
CA ARG A 58 9.76 15.44 -9.63
C ARG A 58 11.07 15.47 -8.84
N GLN A 59 11.07 16.11 -7.67
CA GLN A 59 12.23 16.16 -6.78
C GLN A 59 12.69 14.76 -6.34
N PHE A 60 11.76 13.83 -6.12
CA PHE A 60 12.11 12.47 -5.68
C PHE A 60 12.68 11.63 -6.82
N LEU A 61 12.16 11.78 -8.04
CA LEU A 61 12.71 11.15 -9.24
C LEU A 61 14.13 11.65 -9.53
N GLU A 62 14.35 12.97 -9.48
CA GLU A 62 15.68 13.60 -9.57
C GLU A 62 16.62 13.10 -8.45
N GLY A 63 16.08 12.93 -7.25
CA GLY A 63 16.78 12.35 -6.10
C GLY A 63 17.02 10.84 -6.15
N GLY A 64 16.69 10.19 -7.27
CA GLY A 64 16.97 8.76 -7.52
C GLY A 64 15.92 7.78 -7.00
N ALA A 65 14.85 8.24 -6.35
CA ALA A 65 13.77 7.34 -5.93
C ALA A 65 12.99 6.81 -7.14
N ARG A 66 12.51 5.58 -7.07
CA ARG A 66 11.78 4.93 -8.18
C ARG A 66 10.47 4.25 -7.77
N ARG A 67 10.14 4.25 -6.47
CA ARG A 67 9.01 3.51 -5.91
C ARG A 67 8.09 4.42 -5.13
N PHE A 68 6.84 4.53 -5.57
CA PHE A 68 5.94 5.58 -5.10
C PHE A 68 4.54 5.07 -4.73
N VAL A 69 3.92 5.76 -3.78
CA VAL A 69 2.49 5.63 -3.45
C VAL A 69 1.83 6.98 -3.69
N PHE A 70 0.78 7.00 -4.52
CA PHE A 70 -0.06 8.17 -4.80
C PHE A 70 -1.40 8.01 -4.08
N GLU A 71 -1.55 8.64 -2.92
CA GLU A 71 -2.76 8.54 -2.12
C GLU A 71 -3.65 9.77 -2.27
N GLY A 72 -4.86 9.57 -2.80
CA GLY A 72 -5.88 10.60 -2.92
C GLY A 72 -6.68 10.81 -1.63
N SER A 73 -7.40 11.94 -1.55
CA SER A 73 -8.10 12.40 -0.35
C SER A 73 -9.29 11.53 0.09
N GLU A 74 -9.68 10.55 -0.72
CA GLU A 74 -10.69 9.54 -0.43
C GLU A 74 -10.17 8.47 0.57
N CYS A 75 -8.86 8.46 0.87
CA CYS A 75 -8.22 7.56 1.83
C CYS A 75 -8.76 7.71 3.26
N GLY A 76 -8.53 6.68 4.08
CA GLY A 76 -8.80 6.71 5.52
C GLY A 76 -7.56 7.15 6.29
N GLY A 77 -7.75 7.80 7.44
CA GLY A 77 -6.62 8.35 8.20
C GLY A 77 -6.22 9.74 7.70
N HIS A 78 -4.93 10.07 7.72
CA HIS A 78 -4.46 11.41 7.31
C HIS A 78 -4.74 11.66 5.83
N VAL A 79 -5.26 12.83 5.50
CA VAL A 79 -5.76 13.14 4.16
C VAL A 79 -5.00 14.30 3.55
N GLY A 80 -4.52 14.10 2.32
CA GLY A 80 -3.96 15.18 1.48
C GLY A 80 -5.04 16.06 0.83
N PRO A 81 -4.68 17.21 0.24
CA PRO A 81 -5.65 18.17 -0.29
C PRO A 81 -6.25 17.77 -1.65
N ARG A 82 -5.70 16.75 -2.33
CA ARG A 82 -6.09 16.38 -3.71
C ARG A 82 -6.91 15.09 -3.71
N ALA A 83 -8.02 15.10 -4.44
CA ALA A 83 -8.77 13.90 -4.79
C ALA A 83 -7.92 12.94 -5.64
N SER A 84 -8.27 11.66 -5.63
CA SER A 84 -7.53 10.57 -6.28
C SER A 84 -7.29 10.83 -7.76
N PHE A 85 -8.33 11.01 -8.57
CA PHE A 85 -8.15 11.15 -10.01
C PHE A 85 -7.26 12.34 -10.43
N PRO A 86 -7.49 13.58 -9.95
CA PRO A 86 -6.61 14.69 -10.29
C PRO A 86 -5.18 14.52 -9.79
N LEU A 87 -4.97 13.89 -8.62
CA LEU A 87 -3.63 13.59 -8.13
C LEU A 87 -2.95 12.57 -9.04
N TRP A 88 -3.62 11.45 -9.30
CA TRP A 88 -3.09 10.34 -10.08
C TRP A 88 -2.73 10.77 -11.50
N GLU A 89 -3.62 11.50 -12.18
CA GLU A 89 -3.38 12.05 -13.51
C GLU A 89 -2.14 12.96 -13.53
N ALA A 90 -2.06 13.90 -12.58
CA ALA A 90 -0.92 14.81 -12.51
C ALA A 90 0.40 14.10 -12.19
N GLN A 91 0.37 13.02 -11.39
CA GLN A 91 1.55 12.22 -11.09
C GLN A 91 1.97 11.35 -12.27
N ILE A 92 1.01 10.80 -13.02
CA ILE A 92 1.27 10.07 -14.27
C ILE A 92 2.00 10.98 -15.25
N ALA A 93 1.49 12.20 -15.47
CA ALA A 93 2.12 13.18 -16.35
C ALA A 93 3.58 13.49 -15.96
N VAL A 94 3.87 13.61 -14.65
CA VAL A 94 5.25 13.81 -14.18
C VAL A 94 6.17 12.62 -14.52
N ILE A 95 5.67 11.39 -14.44
CA ILE A 95 6.45 10.21 -14.82
C ILE A 95 6.62 10.16 -16.34
N GLU A 96 5.59 10.49 -17.13
CA GLU A 96 5.71 10.56 -18.58
C GLU A 96 6.76 11.60 -19.00
N ASP A 97 6.71 12.82 -18.45
CA ASP A 97 7.71 13.87 -18.67
C ASP A 97 9.12 13.38 -18.31
N PHE A 98 9.26 12.69 -17.17
CA PHE A 98 10.55 12.14 -16.72
C PHE A 98 11.10 11.07 -17.68
N LEU A 99 10.23 10.22 -18.21
CA LEU A 99 10.61 9.16 -19.15
C LEU A 99 10.84 9.70 -20.57
N ASP A 100 10.25 10.85 -20.92
CA ASP A 100 10.47 11.53 -22.21
C ASP A 100 11.75 12.37 -22.22
N ASP A 101 12.31 12.68 -21.05
CA ASP A 101 13.55 13.45 -20.95
C ASP A 101 14.75 12.68 -21.53
N PRO A 102 15.36 13.16 -22.64
CA PRO A 102 16.52 12.52 -23.26
C PRO A 102 17.73 12.40 -22.32
N ALA A 103 17.81 13.24 -21.29
CA ALA A 103 18.89 13.21 -20.30
C ALA A 103 18.82 11.99 -19.38
N HIS A 104 17.65 11.35 -19.25
CA HIS A 104 17.45 10.25 -18.32
C HIS A 104 17.61 8.86 -18.94
N GLN A 105 17.52 8.72 -20.28
CA GLN A 105 17.62 7.44 -21.04
C GLN A 105 17.03 6.22 -20.28
N ALA A 106 15.97 6.44 -19.52
CA ALA A 106 15.39 5.46 -18.63
C ALA A 106 14.19 4.85 -19.35
N ASP A 107 14.20 3.53 -19.52
CA ASP A 107 12.94 2.84 -19.70
C ASP A 107 12.14 2.92 -18.39
N GLY A 108 10.83 2.69 -18.45
CA GLY A 108 10.01 2.63 -17.23
C GLY A 108 10.40 1.47 -16.31
N ALA A 109 11.33 0.60 -16.72
CA ALA A 109 11.76 -0.56 -15.96
C ALA A 109 12.41 -0.12 -14.65
N GLY A 110 11.89 -0.64 -13.54
CA GLY A 110 12.34 -0.29 -12.19
C GLY A 110 11.60 0.87 -11.54
N ILE A 111 10.70 1.57 -12.27
CA ILE A 111 9.72 2.46 -11.64
C ILE A 111 8.50 1.63 -11.22
N GLU A 112 8.08 1.79 -9.97
CA GLU A 112 6.91 1.13 -9.41
C GLU A 112 5.98 2.14 -8.74
N VAL A 113 4.69 2.05 -9.03
CA VAL A 113 3.68 2.99 -8.55
C VAL A 113 2.48 2.25 -7.98
N TYR A 114 2.07 2.65 -6.78
CA TYR A 114 0.80 2.24 -6.20
C TYR A 114 -0.19 3.39 -6.10
N PHE A 115 -1.41 3.18 -6.59
CA PHE A 115 -2.51 4.11 -6.50
C PHE A 115 -3.38 3.78 -5.28
N ALA A 116 -3.50 4.73 -4.36
CA ALA A 116 -4.18 4.57 -3.08
C ALA A 116 -5.28 5.63 -2.88
N GLY A 117 -6.29 5.29 -2.08
CA GLY A 117 -7.50 6.09 -1.90
C GLY A 117 -8.58 5.67 -2.90
N GLY A 118 -9.78 5.32 -2.42
CA GLY A 118 -10.90 5.02 -3.32
C GLY A 118 -10.95 3.62 -3.96
N VAL A 119 -9.90 2.78 -3.85
CA VAL A 119 -9.89 1.44 -4.48
C VAL A 119 -10.43 0.36 -3.54
N HIS A 120 -11.42 -0.43 -3.99
CA HIS A 120 -12.05 -1.46 -3.16
C HIS A 120 -12.78 -2.61 -3.89
N ASP A 121 -12.91 -2.56 -5.22
CA ASP A 121 -13.71 -3.50 -6.02
C ASP A 121 -13.19 -3.60 -7.47
N GLU A 122 -13.86 -4.42 -8.28
CA GLU A 122 -13.54 -4.65 -9.69
C GLU A 122 -13.50 -3.34 -10.47
N ARG A 123 -14.50 -2.46 -10.24
CA ARG A 123 -14.66 -1.21 -10.97
C ARG A 123 -13.54 -0.24 -10.68
N SER A 124 -13.27 0.01 -9.40
CA SER A 124 -12.24 0.96 -8.96
C SER A 124 -10.83 0.49 -9.32
N ALA A 125 -10.56 -0.82 -9.25
CA ALA A 125 -9.30 -1.38 -9.71
C ALA A 125 -9.15 -1.32 -11.24
N ALA A 126 -10.23 -1.56 -12.01
CA ALA A 126 -10.22 -1.38 -13.46
C ALA A 126 -9.98 0.08 -13.87
N MET A 127 -10.50 1.05 -13.11
CA MET A 127 -10.21 2.48 -13.31
C MET A 127 -8.72 2.78 -13.13
N VAL A 128 -8.08 2.23 -12.08
CA VAL A 128 -6.63 2.35 -11.88
C VAL A 128 -5.86 1.75 -13.05
N ALA A 129 -6.23 0.55 -13.50
CA ALA A 129 -5.58 -0.12 -14.63
C ALA A 129 -5.69 0.70 -15.92
N ALA A 130 -6.86 1.28 -16.20
CA ALA A 130 -7.06 2.15 -17.35
C ALA A 130 -6.23 3.45 -17.28
N LEU A 131 -6.18 4.10 -16.11
CA LEU A 131 -5.39 5.32 -15.90
C LEU A 131 -3.89 5.06 -15.99
N ALA A 132 -3.41 3.92 -15.47
CA ALA A 132 -2.00 3.55 -15.49
C ALA A 132 -1.52 3.00 -16.86
N ALA A 133 -2.41 2.88 -17.85
CA ALA A 133 -2.08 2.32 -19.16
C ALA A 133 -0.91 3.03 -19.89
N PRO A 134 -0.78 4.38 -19.86
CA PRO A 134 0.38 5.05 -20.45
C PRO A 134 1.71 4.65 -19.81
N LEU A 135 1.73 4.50 -18.48
CA LEU A 135 2.93 4.11 -17.73
C LEU A 135 3.29 2.64 -17.96
N THR A 136 2.31 1.74 -17.86
CA THR A 136 2.53 0.28 -18.00
C THR A 136 3.01 -0.11 -19.40
N ARG A 137 2.53 0.57 -20.46
CA ARG A 137 3.07 0.40 -21.83
C ARG A 137 4.54 0.76 -21.96
N ARG A 138 5.07 1.58 -21.05
CA ARG A 138 6.47 2.00 -21.00
C ARG A 138 7.31 1.20 -20.01
N GLY A 139 6.76 0.12 -19.43
CA GLY A 139 7.48 -0.78 -18.52
C GLY A 139 7.40 -0.41 -17.04
N VAL A 140 6.64 0.62 -16.68
CA VAL A 140 6.39 0.98 -15.27
C VAL A 140 5.47 -0.06 -14.63
N ALA A 141 5.84 -0.60 -13.47
CA ALA A 141 4.95 -1.45 -12.70
C ALA A 141 3.91 -0.59 -11.96
N ALA A 142 2.63 -0.92 -12.10
CA ALA A 142 1.55 -0.18 -11.48
C ALA A 142 0.54 -1.11 -10.82
N GLY A 143 0.00 -0.70 -9.67
CA GLY A 143 -1.06 -1.45 -9.01
C GLY A 143 -1.86 -0.62 -8.01
N PRO A 144 -2.94 -1.19 -7.45
CA PRO A 144 -3.69 -0.54 -6.38
C PRO A 144 -3.05 -0.82 -5.00
N LEU A 145 -3.20 0.13 -4.08
CA LEU A 145 -2.95 -0.04 -2.64
C LEU A 145 -4.24 0.29 -1.87
N MET A 146 -4.70 -0.69 -1.08
CA MET A 146 -5.98 -0.60 -0.39
C MET A 146 -5.78 -0.59 1.12
N GLY A 147 -6.56 0.22 1.83
CA GLY A 147 -6.66 0.18 3.29
C GLY A 147 -8.07 -0.24 3.72
N THR A 148 -9.04 0.65 3.50
CA THR A 148 -10.43 0.48 3.94
C THR A 148 -11.09 -0.81 3.48
N ALA A 149 -10.79 -1.29 2.27
CA ALA A 149 -11.35 -2.53 1.74
C ALA A 149 -11.02 -3.74 2.62
N TYR A 150 -9.81 -3.78 3.20
CA TYR A 150 -9.42 -4.85 4.13
C TYR A 150 -10.18 -4.80 5.45
N LEU A 151 -10.77 -3.67 5.85
CA LEU A 151 -11.58 -3.59 7.07
C LEU A 151 -12.89 -4.40 6.96
N PHE A 152 -13.32 -4.72 5.74
CA PHE A 152 -14.48 -5.56 5.47
C PHE A 152 -14.12 -7.05 5.43
N THR A 153 -12.84 -7.43 5.55
CA THR A 153 -12.48 -8.84 5.50
C THR A 153 -12.74 -9.51 6.84
N GLU A 154 -13.26 -10.74 6.83
CA GLU A 154 -13.47 -11.55 8.04
C GLU A 154 -12.15 -11.75 8.80
N GLU A 155 -11.06 -11.93 8.06
CA GLU A 155 -9.70 -12.08 8.55
C GLU A 155 -9.21 -10.87 9.35
N ALA A 156 -9.67 -9.66 9.03
CA ALA A 156 -9.28 -8.46 9.77
C ALA A 156 -9.73 -8.52 11.24
N VAL A 157 -10.87 -9.16 11.51
CA VAL A 157 -11.34 -9.41 12.87
C VAL A 157 -10.76 -10.70 13.42
N ALA A 158 -10.80 -11.80 12.65
CA ALA A 158 -10.36 -13.11 13.11
C ALA A 158 -8.88 -13.14 13.55
N HIS A 159 -8.01 -12.38 12.88
CA HIS A 159 -6.59 -12.28 13.22
C HIS A 159 -6.22 -11.02 14.02
N GLY A 160 -7.23 -10.31 14.55
CA GLY A 160 -7.02 -9.20 15.48
C GLY A 160 -6.35 -7.97 14.85
N ALA A 161 -6.45 -7.77 13.53
CA ALA A 161 -6.05 -6.52 12.90
C ALA A 161 -6.91 -5.36 13.44
N VAL A 162 -8.22 -5.58 13.55
CA VAL A 162 -9.17 -4.72 14.26
C VAL A 162 -10.10 -5.53 15.15
N ARG A 163 -10.71 -4.90 16.16
CA ARG A 163 -11.77 -5.53 16.98
C ARG A 163 -13.12 -5.59 16.24
N PRO A 164 -14.04 -6.51 16.63
CA PRO A 164 -15.36 -6.65 16.00
C PRO A 164 -16.16 -5.35 15.92
N LEU A 165 -16.12 -4.51 16.96
CA LEU A 165 -16.82 -3.22 16.94
C LEU A 165 -16.32 -2.31 15.80
N PHE A 166 -15.03 -2.32 15.48
CA PHE A 166 -14.49 -1.51 14.39
C PHE A 166 -15.14 -1.86 13.06
N GLN A 167 -15.19 -3.16 12.73
CA GLN A 167 -15.81 -3.63 11.50
C GLN A 167 -17.32 -3.30 11.46
N ARG A 168 -18.04 -3.42 12.58
CA ARG A 168 -19.45 -3.00 12.68
C ARG A 168 -19.63 -1.50 12.40
N GLN A 169 -18.76 -0.65 12.95
CA GLN A 169 -18.82 0.80 12.69
C GLN A 169 -18.57 1.14 11.22
N VAL A 170 -17.65 0.42 10.57
CA VAL A 170 -17.34 0.62 9.14
C VAL A 170 -18.46 0.09 8.24
N LEU A 171 -19.04 -1.08 8.55
CA LEU A 171 -20.19 -1.64 7.82
C LEU A 171 -21.45 -0.78 7.93
N ALA A 172 -21.68 -0.16 9.08
CA ALA A 172 -22.84 0.70 9.32
C ALA A 172 -22.64 2.14 8.83
N ALA A 173 -21.49 2.47 8.22
CA ALA A 173 -21.18 3.84 7.86
C ALA A 173 -21.95 4.31 6.62
N GLU A 174 -22.80 5.32 6.79
CA GLU A 174 -23.50 5.99 5.69
C GLU A 174 -22.73 7.21 5.14
N ARG A 175 -21.75 7.70 5.91
CA ARG A 175 -20.89 8.84 5.55
C ARG A 175 -19.53 8.71 6.22
N THR A 176 -18.56 9.50 5.76
CA THR A 176 -17.31 9.74 6.51
C THR A 176 -17.27 11.16 7.06
N ALA A 177 -16.40 11.38 8.04
CA ALA A 177 -16.13 12.68 8.64
C ALA A 177 -14.65 13.05 8.43
N LEU A 178 -14.39 14.35 8.22
CA LEU A 178 -13.06 14.93 8.30
C LEU A 178 -12.91 15.64 9.64
N LEU A 179 -11.88 15.28 10.40
CA LEU A 179 -11.45 15.96 11.61
C LEU A 179 -10.23 16.80 11.27
N GLU A 180 -10.45 18.10 11.11
CA GLU A 180 -9.41 19.06 10.76
C GLU A 180 -8.84 19.70 12.03
N THR A 181 -7.53 19.59 12.23
CA THR A 181 -6.79 20.21 13.34
C THR A 181 -6.22 21.57 12.93
N ALA A 182 -5.80 21.71 11.67
CA ALA A 182 -5.32 22.94 11.04
C ALA A 182 -5.59 22.90 9.52
N PRO A 183 -5.49 24.03 8.79
CA PRO A 183 -5.56 24.03 7.33
C PRO A 183 -4.59 23.01 6.73
N GLY A 184 -5.10 22.15 5.85
CA GLY A 184 -4.33 21.07 5.23
C GLY A 184 -4.00 19.88 6.14
N HIS A 185 -4.44 19.88 7.40
CA HIS A 185 -4.24 18.80 8.37
C HIS A 185 -5.59 18.20 8.76
N ALA A 186 -5.97 17.14 8.05
CA ALA A 186 -7.26 16.49 8.23
C ALA A 186 -7.09 14.97 8.39
N THR A 187 -7.93 14.38 9.23
CA THR A 187 -8.03 12.93 9.39
C THR A 187 -9.44 12.45 9.05
N ARG A 188 -9.55 11.47 8.15
CA ARG A 188 -10.82 10.83 7.77
C ARG A 188 -11.12 9.60 8.61
N CYS A 189 -12.35 9.56 9.11
CA CYS A 189 -12.90 8.45 9.87
C CYS A 189 -14.39 8.27 9.61
N VAL A 190 -14.96 7.13 10.03
CA VAL A 190 -16.42 6.99 10.13
C VAL A 190 -16.93 7.72 11.38
N PRO A 191 -18.14 8.32 11.33
CA PRO A 191 -18.72 9.01 12.47
C PRO A 191 -18.83 8.12 13.71
N SER A 192 -18.49 8.69 14.86
CA SER A 192 -18.66 8.10 16.20
C SER A 192 -18.94 9.21 17.23
N PRO A 193 -19.32 8.88 18.48
CA PRO A 193 -19.47 9.90 19.54
C PRO A 193 -18.24 10.79 19.72
N PHE A 194 -17.03 10.24 19.49
CA PHE A 194 -15.79 11.01 19.49
C PHE A 194 -15.80 12.13 18.44
N THR A 195 -16.26 11.84 17.20
CA THR A 195 -16.31 12.85 16.12
C THR A 195 -17.25 14.01 16.44
N ALA A 196 -18.36 13.74 17.14
CA ALA A 196 -19.28 14.79 17.59
C ALA A 196 -18.65 15.63 18.71
N SER A 197 -18.02 14.98 19.69
CA SER A 197 -17.31 15.64 20.78
C SER A 197 -16.15 16.52 20.28
N TYR A 198 -15.42 16.04 19.26
CA TYR A 198 -14.37 16.80 18.59
C TYR A 198 -14.90 18.10 17.97
N ARG A 199 -16.01 18.04 17.23
CA ARG A 199 -16.62 19.22 16.60
C ARG A 199 -17.10 20.23 17.64
N ALA A 200 -17.80 19.75 18.67
CA ALA A 200 -18.29 20.60 19.75
C ALA A 200 -17.14 21.29 20.52
N LEU A 201 -16.00 20.61 20.72
CA LEU A 201 -14.82 21.23 21.29
C LEU A 201 -14.22 22.28 20.34
N LYS A 202 -14.07 21.96 19.06
CA LYS A 202 -13.52 22.89 18.06
C LYS A 202 -14.35 24.17 17.94
N GLU A 203 -15.67 24.06 17.93
CA GLU A 203 -16.60 25.21 17.91
C GLU A 203 -16.43 26.06 19.17
N ARG A 204 -16.47 25.44 20.35
CA ARG A 204 -16.28 26.15 21.62
C ARG A 204 -14.95 26.90 21.71
N LEU A 205 -13.84 26.27 21.31
CA LEU A 205 -12.52 26.92 21.33
C LEU A 205 -12.47 28.14 20.39
N ARG A 206 -13.20 28.09 19.26
CA ARG A 206 -13.31 29.23 18.34
C ARG A 206 -14.14 30.36 18.95
N ASP A 207 -15.27 30.02 19.59
CA ASP A 207 -16.14 31.00 20.25
C ASP A 207 -15.44 31.68 21.43
N GLU A 208 -14.55 30.95 22.12
CA GLU A 208 -13.68 31.48 23.19
C GLU A 208 -12.52 32.36 22.65
N GLY A 209 -12.36 32.49 21.34
CA GLY A 209 -11.29 33.28 20.72
C GLY A 209 -9.89 32.69 20.91
N VAL A 210 -9.78 31.37 21.11
CA VAL A 210 -8.49 30.70 21.29
C VAL A 210 -7.63 30.88 20.03
N PRO A 211 -6.36 31.32 20.14
CA PRO A 211 -5.49 31.48 18.99
C PRO A 211 -5.29 30.18 18.20
N ASP A 212 -5.15 30.27 16.88
CA ASP A 212 -5.07 29.11 15.97
C ASP A 212 -4.02 28.07 16.38
N ARG A 213 -2.84 28.51 16.84
CA ARG A 213 -1.78 27.61 17.31
C ARG A 213 -2.23 26.78 18.51
N GLU A 214 -2.87 27.42 19.49
CA GLU A 214 -3.32 26.73 20.69
C GLU A 214 -4.52 25.82 20.39
N LEU A 215 -5.42 26.25 19.50
CA LEU A 215 -6.50 25.41 19.00
C LEU A 215 -5.96 24.14 18.33
N TRP A 216 -4.96 24.28 17.45
CA TRP A 216 -4.29 23.14 16.81
C TRP A 216 -3.69 22.19 17.84
N GLU A 217 -2.89 22.69 18.78
CA GLU A 217 -2.25 21.87 19.82
C GLU A 217 -3.27 21.11 20.68
N ARG A 218 -4.40 21.74 21.04
CA ARG A 218 -5.48 21.11 21.81
C ARG A 218 -6.17 19.99 21.02
N LEU A 219 -6.46 20.22 19.74
CA LEU A 219 -7.12 19.23 18.88
C LEU A 219 -6.20 18.05 18.52
N GLU A 220 -4.90 18.30 18.30
CA GLU A 220 -3.91 17.24 18.10
C GLU A 220 -3.81 16.34 19.34
N ARG A 221 -3.69 16.93 20.54
CA ARG A 221 -3.70 16.17 21.79
C ARG A 221 -4.94 15.30 21.95
N LEU A 222 -6.10 15.79 21.50
CA LEU A 222 -7.35 15.03 21.54
C LEU A 222 -7.31 13.80 20.62
N ASN A 223 -6.62 13.87 19.49
CA ASN A 223 -6.51 12.78 18.51
C ASN A 223 -5.52 11.67 18.91
N VAL A 224 -4.55 11.96 19.78
CA VAL A 224 -3.51 11.01 20.20
C VAL A 224 -4.14 9.75 20.80
N GLY A 225 -3.74 8.58 20.28
CA GLY A 225 -4.16 7.28 20.80
C GLY A 225 -5.57 6.82 20.42
N ARG A 226 -6.40 7.68 19.80
CA ARG A 226 -7.80 7.38 19.46
C ARG A 226 -7.97 6.26 18.46
N LEU A 227 -7.06 6.13 17.49
CA LEU A 227 -7.05 4.98 16.57
C LEU A 227 -6.73 3.68 17.30
N ARG A 228 -5.84 3.70 18.30
CA ARG A 228 -5.49 2.49 19.06
C ARG A 228 -6.65 2.04 19.94
N ILE A 229 -7.38 2.99 20.54
CA ILE A 229 -8.64 2.69 21.23
C ILE A 229 -9.60 2.03 20.24
N ALA A 230 -9.88 2.66 19.09
CA ALA A 230 -10.79 2.10 18.09
C ALA A 230 -10.38 0.71 17.59
N SER A 231 -9.12 0.54 17.16
CA SER A 231 -8.66 -0.67 16.47
C SER A 231 -8.32 -1.82 17.43
N LYS A 232 -7.75 -1.53 18.60
CA LYS A 232 -7.25 -2.55 19.54
C LYS A 232 -7.99 -2.59 20.86
N GLY A 233 -8.84 -1.61 21.16
CA GLY A 233 -9.45 -1.49 22.49
C GLY A 233 -8.40 -1.28 23.57
N LEU A 234 -7.34 -0.51 23.27
CA LEU A 234 -6.23 -0.24 24.18
C LEU A 234 -6.02 1.26 24.38
N GLU A 235 -6.04 1.67 25.64
CA GLU A 235 -5.73 3.04 26.09
C GLU A 235 -4.35 3.08 26.76
N ARG A 236 -3.68 4.24 26.74
CA ARG A 236 -2.39 4.41 27.44
C ARG A 236 -2.68 5.17 28.73
N GLY A 237 -2.41 4.54 29.86
CA GLY A 237 -2.55 5.14 31.18
C GLY A 237 -1.50 6.23 31.45
N PRO A 238 -1.64 6.98 32.56
CA PRO A 238 -0.69 8.02 32.97
C PRO A 238 0.73 7.51 33.23
N ASP A 239 0.85 6.24 33.61
CA ASP A 239 2.12 5.52 33.81
C ASP A 239 2.75 5.03 32.50
N GLY A 240 2.13 5.33 31.36
CA GLY A 240 2.57 4.90 30.04
C GLY A 240 2.20 3.45 29.70
N ARG A 241 1.57 2.68 30.59
CA ARG A 241 1.18 1.28 30.31
C ARG A 241 -0.07 1.20 29.45
N LEU A 242 -0.22 0.10 28.71
CA LEU A 242 -1.41 -0.18 27.92
C LEU A 242 -2.42 -0.96 28.76
N THR A 243 -3.67 -0.50 28.75
CA THR A 243 -4.79 -1.15 29.43
C THR A 243 -5.93 -1.40 28.46
N GLU A 244 -6.61 -2.54 28.62
CA GLU A 244 -7.80 -2.86 27.84
C GLU A 244 -8.97 -1.92 28.19
N THR A 245 -9.74 -1.56 27.16
CA THR A 245 -10.98 -0.81 27.29
C THR A 245 -12.15 -1.72 26.95
N ASP A 246 -13.28 -1.52 27.64
CA ASP A 246 -14.53 -2.15 27.23
C ASP A 246 -15.04 -1.61 25.88
N GLU A 247 -16.08 -2.26 25.34
CA GLU A 247 -16.63 -1.91 24.04
C GLU A 247 -17.29 -0.51 24.05
N GLN A 248 -17.86 -0.09 25.18
CA GLN A 248 -18.50 1.23 25.32
C GLN A 248 -17.46 2.34 25.21
N ARG A 249 -16.33 2.20 25.91
CA ARG A 249 -15.19 3.11 25.84
C ARG A 249 -14.55 3.07 24.46
N GLN A 250 -14.42 1.90 23.84
CA GLN A 250 -13.95 1.78 22.46
C GLN A 250 -14.82 2.60 21.50
N LEU A 251 -16.14 2.56 21.65
CA LEU A 251 -17.08 3.32 20.82
C LEU A 251 -17.00 4.83 21.09
N SER A 252 -17.05 5.23 22.36
CA SER A 252 -17.15 6.64 22.75
C SER A 252 -15.88 7.42 22.41
N ASP A 253 -14.72 6.79 22.59
CA ASP A 253 -13.41 7.43 22.56
C ASP A 253 -12.58 7.01 21.33
N GLY A 254 -13.08 6.07 20.53
CA GLY A 254 -12.42 5.57 19.33
C GLY A 254 -12.58 6.48 18.11
N MET A 255 -11.47 6.69 17.41
CA MET A 255 -11.47 7.24 16.05
C MET A 255 -11.33 6.11 15.03
N PHE A 256 -12.45 5.76 14.39
CA PHE A 256 -12.55 4.66 13.43
C PHE A 256 -12.10 5.12 12.04
N MET A 257 -10.78 5.21 11.83
CA MET A 257 -10.20 5.68 10.56
C MET A 257 -10.58 4.74 9.40
N ALA A 258 -11.24 5.30 8.39
CA ALA A 258 -11.65 4.59 7.19
C ALA A 258 -11.92 5.60 6.07
N GLY A 259 -11.65 5.17 4.83
CA GLY A 259 -11.81 5.96 3.62
C GLY A 259 -13.27 6.06 3.16
N GLN A 260 -13.53 6.90 2.16
CA GLN A 260 -14.87 7.11 1.63
C GLN A 260 -15.52 5.83 1.08
N VAL A 261 -14.72 4.87 0.63
CA VAL A 261 -15.21 3.56 0.16
C VAL A 261 -15.95 2.77 1.25
N ALA A 262 -15.85 3.17 2.53
CA ALA A 262 -16.65 2.58 3.60
C ALA A 262 -18.16 2.60 3.29
N VAL A 263 -18.65 3.66 2.62
CA VAL A 263 -20.08 3.82 2.31
C VAL A 263 -20.49 3.09 1.02
N LEU A 264 -19.52 2.53 0.29
CA LEU A 264 -19.74 1.82 -0.98
C LEU A 264 -19.75 0.30 -0.79
N ARG A 265 -19.56 -0.18 0.44
CA ARG A 265 -19.54 -1.60 0.78
C ARG A 265 -20.55 -1.87 1.90
N SER A 266 -21.37 -2.89 1.71
CA SER A 266 -22.48 -3.23 2.62
C SER A 266 -22.35 -4.61 3.29
N ALA A 267 -21.33 -5.38 2.93
CA ALA A 267 -21.14 -6.74 3.44
C ALA A 267 -19.65 -7.02 3.69
N THR A 268 -19.41 -7.97 4.60
CA THR A 268 -18.08 -8.56 4.78
C THR A 268 -17.68 -9.37 3.56
N THR A 269 -16.38 -9.61 3.44
CA THR A 269 -15.75 -10.42 2.39
C THR A 269 -14.60 -11.21 3.00
N THR A 270 -13.88 -11.98 2.19
CA THR A 270 -12.59 -12.57 2.57
C THR A 270 -11.46 -11.82 1.87
N ILE A 271 -10.23 -11.96 2.37
CA ILE A 271 -9.03 -11.46 1.68
C ILE A 271 -8.94 -12.06 0.28
N ALA A 272 -9.19 -13.37 0.14
CA ALA A 272 -9.16 -14.06 -1.14
C ALA A 272 -10.19 -13.50 -2.13
N ALA A 273 -11.43 -13.29 -1.70
CA ALA A 273 -12.47 -12.72 -2.55
C ALA A 273 -12.17 -11.25 -2.91
N LEU A 274 -11.65 -10.46 -1.96
CA LEU A 274 -11.22 -9.09 -2.24
C LEU A 274 -10.10 -9.05 -3.29
N HIS A 275 -9.08 -9.91 -3.16
CA HIS A 275 -7.98 -10.00 -4.11
C HIS A 275 -8.42 -10.48 -5.48
N HIS A 276 -9.36 -11.42 -5.53
CA HIS A 276 -9.97 -11.83 -6.79
C HIS A 276 -10.69 -10.66 -7.46
N ALA A 277 -11.51 -9.91 -6.71
CA ALA A 277 -12.24 -8.74 -7.23
C ALA A 277 -11.30 -7.67 -7.80
N VAL A 278 -10.24 -7.29 -7.08
CA VAL A 278 -9.31 -6.24 -7.56
C VAL A 278 -8.23 -6.73 -8.54
N GLY A 279 -8.13 -8.05 -8.73
CA GLY A 279 -7.23 -8.70 -9.68
C GLY A 279 -7.98 -9.16 -10.93
N GLN A 280 -8.33 -10.45 -10.98
CA GLN A 280 -8.98 -11.04 -12.14
C GLN A 280 -10.36 -10.41 -12.43
N GLY A 281 -11.17 -10.17 -11.40
CA GLY A 281 -12.48 -9.54 -11.57
C GLY A 281 -12.40 -8.14 -12.18
N ALA A 282 -11.37 -7.37 -11.81
CA ALA A 282 -11.10 -6.06 -12.40
C ALA A 282 -10.69 -6.17 -13.89
N ALA A 283 -9.89 -7.17 -14.25
CA ALA A 283 -9.52 -7.44 -15.65
C ALA A 283 -10.76 -7.81 -16.48
N ASP A 284 -11.61 -8.69 -15.97
CA ASP A 284 -12.85 -9.10 -16.64
C ASP A 284 -13.82 -7.91 -16.78
N PHE A 285 -13.95 -7.09 -15.73
CA PHE A 285 -14.74 -5.86 -15.76
C PHE A 285 -14.21 -4.89 -16.82
N LEU A 286 -12.90 -4.66 -16.88
CA LEU A 286 -12.28 -3.78 -17.87
C LEU A 286 -12.49 -4.27 -19.30
N ALA A 287 -12.35 -5.58 -19.54
CA ALA A 287 -12.58 -6.19 -20.85
C ALA A 287 -14.04 -6.01 -21.30
N ALA A 288 -14.99 -6.30 -20.41
CA ALA A 288 -16.42 -6.13 -20.67
C ALA A 288 -16.78 -4.65 -20.95
N ARG A 289 -16.23 -3.71 -20.16
CA ARG A 289 -16.45 -2.27 -20.38
C ARG A 289 -15.84 -1.78 -21.68
N THR A 290 -14.64 -2.25 -22.04
CA THR A 290 -14.02 -1.94 -23.33
C THR A 290 -14.92 -2.41 -24.47
N GLY A 291 -15.34 -3.68 -24.46
CA GLY A 291 -16.24 -4.23 -25.49
C GLY A 291 -17.55 -3.46 -25.65
N ALA A 292 -18.16 -3.03 -24.53
CA ALA A 292 -19.40 -2.25 -24.54
C ALA A 292 -19.22 -0.81 -25.07
N LEU A 293 -18.03 -0.24 -24.94
CA LEU A 293 -17.75 1.17 -25.30
C LEU A 293 -17.05 1.34 -26.65
N SER A 294 -16.37 0.31 -27.17
CA SER A 294 -15.61 0.39 -28.43
C SER A 294 -16.49 0.80 -29.62
N ALA A 295 -17.66 0.17 -29.79
CA ALA A 295 -18.54 0.48 -30.91
C ALA A 295 -19.17 1.89 -30.82
N PRO A 296 -19.75 2.33 -29.68
CA PRO A 296 -20.25 3.70 -29.54
C PRO A 296 -19.19 4.80 -29.73
N LEU A 297 -17.94 4.53 -29.34
CA LEU A 297 -16.85 5.51 -29.44
C LEU A 297 -16.11 5.47 -30.79
N GLY A 298 -16.51 4.60 -31.71
CA GLY A 298 -15.84 4.42 -33.01
C GLY A 298 -14.39 3.94 -32.88
N VAL A 299 -14.03 3.33 -31.74
CA VAL A 299 -12.70 2.79 -31.49
C VAL A 299 -12.65 1.37 -32.04
N ALA A 300 -11.78 1.14 -33.03
CA ALA A 300 -11.55 -0.19 -33.56
C ALA A 300 -11.14 -1.14 -32.42
N ALA A 301 -11.74 -2.33 -32.37
CA ALA A 301 -11.34 -3.34 -31.40
C ALA A 301 -9.83 -3.59 -31.53
N ALA A 302 -9.11 -3.54 -30.41
CA ALA A 302 -7.73 -3.98 -30.39
C ALA A 302 -7.68 -5.44 -30.89
N PRO A 303 -6.67 -5.84 -31.67
CA PRO A 303 -6.51 -7.24 -32.05
C PRO A 303 -6.52 -8.08 -30.76
N ALA A 304 -7.33 -9.13 -30.75
CA ALA A 304 -7.45 -10.00 -29.59
C ALA A 304 -6.06 -10.42 -29.14
N THR A 305 -5.73 -10.19 -27.87
CA THR A 305 -4.55 -10.78 -27.24
C THR A 305 -4.61 -12.27 -27.52
N ALA A 306 -3.51 -12.83 -28.05
CA ALA A 306 -3.42 -14.26 -28.32
C ALA A 306 -3.90 -15.01 -27.06
N PRO A 307 -4.77 -16.02 -27.20
CA PRO A 307 -5.29 -16.75 -26.05
C PRO A 307 -4.10 -17.22 -25.21
N ALA A 308 -4.20 -17.06 -23.89
CA ALA A 308 -3.22 -17.64 -22.99
C ALA A 308 -3.07 -19.12 -23.37
N PRO A 309 -1.85 -19.63 -23.56
CA PRO A 309 -1.66 -21.02 -23.93
C PRO A 309 -2.38 -21.88 -22.88
N ALA A 310 -3.11 -22.89 -23.36
CA ALA A 310 -3.78 -23.82 -22.46
C ALA A 310 -2.76 -24.32 -21.42
N PRO A 311 -3.13 -24.40 -20.12
CA PRO A 311 -2.31 -25.07 -19.14
C PRO A 311 -1.90 -26.42 -19.71
N LEU A 312 -0.60 -26.67 -19.83
CA LEU A 312 -0.14 -27.95 -20.31
C LEU A 312 -0.58 -29.01 -19.29
N ASP A 313 -1.24 -30.07 -19.75
CA ASP A 313 -1.51 -31.27 -18.95
C ASP A 313 -0.17 -32.00 -18.70
N VAL A 314 0.66 -31.42 -17.84
CA VAL A 314 1.94 -31.99 -17.44
C VAL A 314 1.68 -32.93 -16.27
N ALA A 315 1.51 -34.21 -16.57
CA ALA A 315 1.70 -35.27 -15.59
C ALA A 315 3.20 -35.62 -15.55
N VAL A 316 3.87 -35.31 -14.44
CA VAL A 316 5.21 -35.84 -14.17
C VAL A 316 5.04 -37.32 -13.78
N VAL A 317 5.08 -38.20 -14.78
CA VAL A 317 4.92 -39.66 -14.60
C VAL A 317 6.23 -40.38 -14.27
N GLY A 318 7.36 -39.66 -14.27
CA GLY A 318 8.69 -40.15 -13.93
C GLY A 318 9.75 -39.07 -14.12
N MET A 319 10.85 -39.19 -13.38
CA MET A 319 11.95 -38.21 -13.39
C MET A 319 13.27 -38.98 -13.49
N ALA A 320 14.06 -38.70 -14.53
CA ALA A 320 15.39 -39.27 -14.73
C ALA A 320 16.38 -38.14 -14.97
N CYS A 321 17.18 -37.81 -13.96
CA CYS A 321 18.20 -36.78 -14.02
C CYS A 321 19.42 -37.25 -13.22
N MET A 322 20.62 -36.81 -13.59
CA MET A 322 21.78 -36.92 -12.71
C MET A 322 21.77 -35.71 -11.77
N PHE A 323 21.48 -35.96 -10.50
CA PHE A 323 21.47 -34.92 -9.48
C PHE A 323 22.82 -34.88 -8.76
N PRO A 324 23.33 -33.69 -8.42
CA PRO A 324 24.56 -33.58 -7.64
C PRO A 324 24.47 -34.44 -6.37
N GLN A 325 25.45 -35.32 -6.19
CA GLN A 325 25.53 -36.24 -5.04
C GLN A 325 24.35 -37.23 -4.90
N ALA A 326 23.57 -37.47 -5.97
CA ALA A 326 22.50 -38.47 -5.99
C ALA A 326 22.48 -39.23 -7.33
N PRO A 327 23.09 -40.44 -7.39
CA PRO A 327 23.19 -41.23 -8.61
C PRO A 327 21.88 -41.91 -9.02
N ASP A 328 20.90 -41.97 -8.12
CA ASP A 328 19.57 -42.54 -8.35
C ASP A 328 18.48 -41.78 -7.58
N LEU A 329 17.23 -42.09 -7.89
CA LEU A 329 16.06 -41.42 -7.32
C LEU A 329 15.93 -41.63 -5.81
N ALA A 330 16.32 -42.81 -5.31
CA ALA A 330 16.26 -43.12 -3.89
C ALA A 330 17.26 -42.24 -3.11
N SER A 331 18.47 -42.08 -3.64
CA SER A 331 19.51 -41.22 -3.09
C SER A 331 19.09 -39.74 -3.13
N PHE A 332 18.43 -39.30 -4.20
CA PHE A 332 17.88 -37.95 -4.28
C PHE A 332 16.86 -37.69 -3.16
N TRP A 333 15.88 -38.58 -2.97
CA TRP A 333 14.88 -38.40 -1.91
C TRP A 333 15.50 -38.48 -0.51
N ALA A 334 16.48 -39.36 -0.30
CA ALA A 334 17.22 -39.42 0.95
C ALA A 334 17.95 -38.10 1.25
N ASN A 335 18.56 -37.47 0.23
CA ASN A 335 19.22 -36.16 0.37
C ASN A 335 18.21 -35.05 0.71
N VAL A 336 17.04 -35.04 0.08
CA VAL A 336 15.97 -34.05 0.37
C VAL A 336 15.46 -34.19 1.80
N VAL A 337 15.13 -35.42 2.22
CA VAL A 337 14.65 -35.69 3.59
C VAL A 337 15.75 -35.41 4.63
N GLY A 338 17.00 -35.71 4.29
CA GLY A 338 18.16 -35.47 5.14
C GLY A 338 18.64 -34.01 5.19
N GLY A 339 18.05 -33.11 4.40
CA GLY A 339 18.46 -31.70 4.31
C GLY A 339 19.88 -31.50 3.77
N VAL A 340 20.35 -32.39 2.89
CA VAL A 340 21.69 -32.33 2.31
C VAL A 340 21.74 -31.25 1.23
N ASP A 341 22.59 -30.23 1.44
CA ASP A 341 22.89 -29.23 0.42
C ASP A 341 23.97 -29.75 -0.54
N ALA A 342 23.57 -30.07 -1.77
CA ALA A 342 24.46 -30.55 -2.81
C ALA A 342 25.01 -29.42 -3.71
N ILE A 343 24.67 -28.16 -3.43
CA ILE A 343 25.17 -26.97 -4.14
C ILE A 343 26.51 -26.58 -3.51
N THR A 344 27.58 -26.72 -4.28
CA THR A 344 28.93 -26.34 -3.85
C THR A 344 29.52 -25.25 -4.73
N GLU A 345 30.39 -24.41 -4.17
CA GLU A 345 31.15 -23.44 -4.96
C GLU A 345 32.02 -24.13 -6.02
N VAL A 346 32.02 -23.61 -7.25
CA VAL A 346 32.81 -24.19 -8.35
C VAL A 346 34.31 -24.04 -8.04
N PRO A 347 35.09 -25.13 -7.98
CA PRO A 347 36.52 -25.03 -7.67
C PRO A 347 37.25 -24.14 -8.69
N ARG A 348 38.13 -23.25 -8.22
CA ARG A 348 38.91 -22.33 -9.10
C ARG A 348 39.68 -23.04 -10.22
N ARG A 349 40.05 -24.31 -10.03
CA ARG A 349 40.71 -25.16 -11.03
C ARG A 349 39.81 -25.58 -12.20
N ALA A 350 38.49 -25.58 -12.00
CA ALA A 350 37.49 -25.93 -13.02
C ALA A 350 37.10 -24.72 -13.88
N LEU A 351 37.37 -23.50 -13.38
CA LEU A 351 37.30 -22.27 -14.15
C LEU A 351 38.63 -22.14 -14.88
N GLY A 352 38.67 -22.47 -16.18
CA GLY A 352 39.88 -22.37 -17.00
C GLY A 352 40.54 -20.98 -16.95
N PRO A 353 41.78 -20.82 -17.46
CA PRO A 353 42.50 -19.55 -17.39
C PRO A 353 41.68 -18.42 -18.01
N ARG A 354 41.49 -17.32 -17.24
CA ARG A 354 40.82 -16.09 -17.70
C ARG A 354 41.54 -15.59 -18.96
N ARG A 355 40.92 -15.77 -20.14
CA ARG A 355 41.38 -15.08 -21.35
C ARG A 355 41.06 -13.59 -21.19
N PRO A 356 42.00 -12.67 -21.43
CA PRO A 356 41.68 -11.26 -21.57
C PRO A 356 40.76 -11.09 -22.77
N LEU A 357 39.63 -10.41 -22.58
CA LEU A 357 38.82 -9.91 -23.68
C LEU A 357 39.67 -8.86 -24.42
N HIS A 358 40.05 -9.16 -25.66
CA HIS A 358 40.75 -8.22 -26.53
C HIS A 358 39.79 -7.18 -27.11
N GLY A 359 40.22 -5.92 -27.10
CA GLY A 359 39.84 -4.88 -28.08
C GLY A 359 38.68 -4.00 -27.67
#